data_AF-A0A510BE26-F1
#
_entry.id   AF-A0A510BE26-F1
#
_cell.length_a   1.000
_cell.length_b   1.000
_cell.length_c   1.000
_cell.angle_alpha   90.00
_cell.angle_beta   90.00
_cell.angle_gamma   90.00
#
_symmetry.space_group_name_H-M   'P 1'
#
loop_
_entity.id
_entity.type
_entity.pdbx_description
1 polymer ?
#
loop_
_entity_poly.entity_id
_entity_poly.type
_entity_poly.pdbx_seq_one_letter_code
_entity_poly.pdbx_strand_id
1 'polypeptide(L)'
;MNITTTKKDKESIQFRVKKGNWFVVKKMEIDENTENIDIARILISIEETLDRKIVEYLPFDIKKLEEIADEIYKKKGRVKDEDIVEVIKKLKSPRITRKLKEITDSKEGVEILKIILNRMVLERLGIKTRIDTKLIDKYIEKDVLNKG
;
A
#
# COMPACT_ATOMS: atom_id res chain seq x y z
N MET A 1 3.20 -50.72 -7.90
CA MET A 1 1.84 -50.19 -8.09
C MET A 1 1.81 -48.81 -7.46
N ASN A 2 1.65 -47.77 -8.27
CA ASN A 2 1.65 -46.37 -7.84
C ASN A 2 0.38 -46.05 -7.06
N ILE A 3 0.52 -45.31 -5.97
CA ILE A 3 -0.51 -44.33 -5.57
C ILE A 3 0.23 -43.04 -5.21
N THR A 4 0.72 -42.35 -6.23
CA THR A 4 0.91 -40.90 -6.11
C THR A 4 -0.49 -40.31 -6.06
N THR A 5 -1.03 -40.08 -4.86
CA THR A 5 -2.25 -39.30 -4.70
C THR A 5 -1.92 -37.89 -5.15
N THR A 6 -2.21 -37.57 -6.41
CA THR A 6 -2.35 -36.19 -6.87
C THR A 6 -3.48 -35.57 -6.06
N LYS A 7 -3.11 -34.90 -4.96
CA LYS A 7 -3.99 -34.03 -4.21
C LYS A 7 -4.49 -32.99 -5.22
N LYS A 8 -5.77 -33.05 -5.58
CA LYS A 8 -6.41 -31.99 -6.35
C LYS A 8 -6.22 -30.72 -5.51
N ASP A 9 -5.38 -29.79 -5.96
CA ASP A 9 -5.19 -28.54 -5.22
C ASP A 9 -6.55 -27.85 -5.14
N LYS A 10 -7.12 -27.78 -3.93
CA LYS A 10 -8.29 -26.94 -3.70
C LYS A 10 -7.92 -25.51 -4.06
N GLU A 11 -8.77 -24.82 -4.81
CA GLU A 11 -8.58 -23.40 -5.07
C GLU A 11 -8.44 -22.66 -3.74
N SER A 12 -7.41 -21.85 -3.60
CA SER A 12 -7.11 -21.17 -2.33
C SER A 12 -6.17 -19.98 -2.52
N ILE A 13 -6.22 -19.06 -1.57
CA ILE A 13 -5.28 -17.95 -1.40
C ILE A 13 -4.50 -18.19 -0.11
N GLN A 14 -3.17 -18.08 -0.10
CA GLN A 14 -2.34 -18.26 1.11
C GLN A 14 -1.16 -17.27 1.13
N PHE A 15 -1.11 -16.36 2.09
CA PHE A 15 -0.02 -15.39 2.29
C PHE A 15 0.68 -15.65 3.62
N ARG A 16 1.78 -16.41 3.66
CA ARG A 16 2.52 -16.71 4.91
C ARG A 16 3.87 -16.00 4.96
N VAL A 17 4.29 -15.51 6.12
CA VAL A 17 5.53 -14.76 6.38
C VAL A 17 6.09 -15.26 7.71
N LYS A 18 7.42 -15.51 7.82
CA LYS A 18 8.21 -15.68 9.06
C LYS A 18 9.51 -14.91 8.93
N LYS A 19 9.78 -13.95 9.81
CA LYS A 19 11.07 -13.29 9.91
C LYS A 19 11.19 -12.72 11.30
N GLY A 20 12.02 -13.34 12.15
CA GLY A 20 12.12 -12.99 13.56
C GLY A 20 10.73 -12.99 14.22
N ASN A 21 10.36 -11.86 14.82
CA ASN A 21 9.07 -11.65 15.46
C ASN A 21 7.94 -11.26 14.49
N TRP A 22 8.23 -11.11 13.20
CA TRP A 22 7.23 -10.84 12.18
C TRP A 22 6.78 -12.15 11.52
N PHE A 23 5.58 -12.63 11.84
CA PHE A 23 4.99 -13.77 11.14
C PHE A 23 3.54 -13.46 10.76
N VAL A 24 3.18 -13.68 9.50
CA VAL A 24 1.84 -13.39 8.96
C VAL A 24 1.34 -14.65 8.24
N VAL A 25 0.06 -14.98 8.27
CA VAL A 25 -0.57 -16.00 7.41
C VAL A 25 -1.94 -15.46 6.98
N LYS A 26 -2.26 -15.38 5.69
CA LYS A 26 -3.61 -15.03 5.21
C LYS A 26 -4.07 -16.10 4.26
N LYS A 27 -4.92 -17.00 4.77
CA LYS A 27 -5.43 -18.17 4.05
C LYS A 27 -6.93 -18.02 3.79
N MET A 28 -7.38 -18.39 2.59
CA MET A 28 -8.77 -18.57 2.20
C MET A 28 -8.85 -19.81 1.32
N GLU A 29 -9.78 -20.72 1.59
CA GLU A 29 -10.17 -21.78 0.64
C GLU A 29 -11.26 -21.20 -0.26
N ILE A 30 -11.24 -21.54 -1.54
CA ILE A 30 -12.19 -21.08 -2.54
C ILE A 30 -13.02 -22.29 -2.97
N ASP A 31 -14.33 -22.11 -2.95
CA ASP A 31 -15.35 -23.04 -3.41
C ASP A 31 -16.39 -22.31 -4.26
N GLU A 32 -17.41 -23.05 -4.73
CA GLU A 32 -18.48 -22.52 -5.56
C GLU A 32 -19.32 -21.40 -4.91
N ASN A 33 -19.24 -21.23 -3.58
CA ASN A 33 -19.95 -20.20 -2.84
C ASN A 33 -19.07 -18.99 -2.51
N THR A 34 -17.79 -19.04 -2.87
CA THR A 34 -16.85 -17.97 -2.55
C THR A 34 -17.07 -16.78 -3.49
N GLU A 35 -17.45 -15.65 -2.92
CA GLU A 35 -17.70 -14.44 -3.71
C GLU A 35 -16.40 -13.76 -4.13
N ASN A 36 -16.39 -13.18 -5.33
CA ASN A 36 -15.27 -12.37 -5.85
C ASN A 36 -14.87 -11.23 -4.90
N ILE A 37 -15.81 -10.74 -4.11
CA ILE A 37 -15.56 -9.66 -3.17
C ILE A 37 -14.78 -10.10 -1.94
N ASP A 38 -14.97 -11.34 -1.49
CA ASP A 38 -14.17 -11.93 -0.42
C ASP A 38 -12.74 -12.19 -0.87
N ILE A 39 -12.57 -12.62 -2.13
CA ILE A 39 -11.26 -12.68 -2.79
C ILE A 39 -10.62 -11.28 -2.82
N ALA A 40 -11.34 -10.24 -3.21
CA ALA A 40 -10.82 -8.87 -3.23
C ALA A 40 -10.39 -8.39 -1.84
N ARG A 41 -11.19 -8.67 -0.79
CA ARG A 41 -10.87 -8.33 0.61
C ARG A 41 -9.56 -8.95 1.08
N ILE A 42 -9.34 -10.25 0.83
CA ILE A 42 -8.10 -10.91 1.26
C ILE A 42 -6.89 -10.36 0.49
N LEU A 43 -7.04 -10.04 -0.80
CA LEU A 43 -5.97 -9.45 -1.60
C LEU A 43 -5.58 -8.04 -1.11
N ILE A 44 -6.55 -7.20 -0.76
CA ILE A 44 -6.27 -5.86 -0.20
C ILE A 44 -5.61 -5.98 1.16
N SER A 45 -6.09 -6.89 2.02
CA SER A 45 -5.42 -7.17 3.29
C SER A 45 -3.96 -7.55 3.07
N ILE A 46 -3.67 -8.42 2.09
CA ILE A 46 -2.31 -8.80 1.67
C ILE A 46 -1.50 -7.55 1.29
N GLU A 47 -2.03 -6.71 0.40
CA GLU A 47 -1.40 -5.48 -0.06
C GLU A 47 -1.05 -4.55 1.10
N GLU A 48 -1.98 -4.27 2.01
CA GLU A 48 -1.76 -3.40 3.17
C GLU A 48 -0.59 -3.87 4.07
N THR A 49 -0.37 -5.18 4.16
CA THR A 49 0.75 -5.73 4.93
C THR A 49 2.06 -5.67 4.19
N LEU A 50 2.05 -6.01 2.90
CA LEU A 50 3.24 -5.91 2.07
C LEU A 50 3.74 -4.48 2.04
N ASP A 51 2.84 -3.54 1.88
CA ASP A 51 3.16 -2.14 1.78
C ASP A 51 3.95 -1.57 2.95
N ARG A 52 3.42 -1.75 4.17
CA ARG A 52 4.10 -1.28 5.39
C ARG A 52 5.48 -1.92 5.53
N LYS A 53 5.60 -3.19 5.14
CA LYS A 53 6.80 -3.98 5.41
C LYS A 53 7.87 -3.84 4.35
N ILE A 54 7.52 -3.68 3.07
CA ILE A 54 8.50 -3.46 1.99
C ILE A 54 9.42 -2.29 2.33
N VAL A 55 8.84 -1.19 2.82
CA VAL A 55 9.62 0.02 3.17
C VAL A 55 10.64 -0.24 4.28
N GLU A 56 10.32 -1.09 5.28
CA GLU A 56 11.26 -1.46 6.36
C GLU A 56 12.45 -2.31 5.89
N TYR A 57 12.33 -3.01 4.76
CA TYR A 57 13.39 -3.85 4.20
C TYR A 57 14.22 -3.15 3.12
N LEU A 58 13.84 -1.94 2.71
CA LEU A 58 14.63 -1.15 1.78
C LEU A 58 15.79 -0.47 2.54
N PRO A 59 16.98 -0.35 1.91
CA PRO A 59 18.18 0.21 2.55
C PRO A 59 18.15 1.75 2.56
N PHE A 60 17.01 2.35 2.89
CA PHE A 60 16.82 3.79 2.87
C PHE A 60 16.60 4.34 4.27
N ASP A 61 17.08 5.56 4.48
CA ASP A 61 16.73 6.34 5.67
C ASP A 61 15.29 6.85 5.56
N ILE A 62 14.35 6.04 6.05
CA ILE A 62 12.93 6.35 6.02
C ILE A 62 12.58 7.55 6.91
N LYS A 63 13.33 7.78 8.00
CA LYS A 63 13.11 8.94 8.86
C LYS A 63 13.43 10.23 8.11
N LYS A 64 14.56 10.25 7.40
CA LYS A 64 14.91 11.37 6.52
C LYS A 64 13.87 11.57 5.41
N LEU A 65 13.29 10.51 4.87
CA LEU A 65 12.20 10.61 3.89
C LEU A 65 10.92 11.23 4.50
N GLU A 66 10.57 10.89 5.74
CA GLU A 66 9.47 11.49 6.49
C GLU A 66 9.69 12.98 6.75
N GLU A 67 10.91 13.39 7.08
CA GLU A 67 11.29 14.80 7.23
C GLU A 67 11.11 15.57 5.91
N ILE A 68 11.55 15.00 4.77
CA ILE A 68 11.32 15.59 3.45
C ILE A 68 9.82 15.72 3.17
N ALA A 69 9.02 14.71 3.54
CA ALA A 69 7.57 14.78 3.38
C ALA A 69 6.96 15.91 4.23
N ASP A 70 7.45 16.13 5.46
CA ASP A 70 6.99 17.20 6.37
C ASP A 70 7.27 18.59 5.80
N GLU A 71 8.43 18.78 5.16
CA GLU A 71 8.75 20.04 4.48
C GLU A 71 7.88 20.32 3.26
N ILE A 72 7.46 19.27 2.55
CA ILE A 72 6.55 19.41 1.41
C ILE A 72 5.16 19.78 1.92
N TYR A 73 4.62 18.95 2.81
CA TYR A 73 3.32 19.13 3.42
C TYR A 73 3.24 18.41 4.74
N LYS A 74 3.19 19.20 5.81
CA LYS A 74 2.75 18.73 7.12
C LYS A 74 1.23 18.84 7.16
N LYS A 75 0.55 17.73 7.48
CA LYS A 75 -0.91 17.71 7.55
C LYS A 75 -1.40 18.82 8.48
N LYS A 76 -2.15 19.75 7.92
CA LYS A 76 -2.74 20.90 8.61
C LYS A 76 -4.24 20.87 8.36
N GLY A 77 -5.03 21.02 9.42
CA GLY A 77 -6.50 21.16 9.40
C GLY A 77 -7.21 20.62 8.15
N ARG A 78 -7.97 21.50 7.50
CA ARG A 78 -8.62 21.23 6.21
C ARG A 78 -7.68 21.57 5.07
N VAL A 79 -7.53 20.66 4.12
CA VAL A 79 -6.78 20.83 2.86
C VAL A 79 -7.52 21.81 1.96
N LYS A 80 -6.79 22.78 1.40
CA LYS A 80 -7.31 23.72 0.40
C LYS A 80 -6.75 23.41 -0.98
N ASP A 81 -7.37 23.93 -2.04
CA ASP A 81 -6.92 23.72 -3.41
C ASP A 81 -5.52 24.29 -3.65
N GLU A 82 -5.17 25.41 -3.01
CA GLU A 82 -3.83 25.99 -3.10
C GLU A 82 -2.77 25.06 -2.50
N ASP A 83 -3.12 24.31 -1.45
CA ASP A 83 -2.23 23.33 -0.83
C ASP A 83 -1.88 22.21 -1.82
N ILE A 84 -2.89 21.74 -2.57
CA ILE A 84 -2.70 20.68 -3.59
C ILE A 84 -1.74 21.18 -4.67
N VAL A 85 -1.97 22.38 -5.21
CA VAL A 85 -1.12 22.97 -6.25
C VAL A 85 0.32 23.16 -5.76
N GLU A 86 0.50 23.69 -4.54
CA GLU A 86 1.82 23.89 -3.94
C GLU A 86 2.56 22.55 -3.76
N VAL A 87 1.87 21.53 -3.26
CA VAL A 87 2.43 20.19 -3.07
C VAL A 87 2.88 19.58 -4.38
N ILE A 88 2.05 19.59 -5.42
CA ILE A 88 2.40 19.01 -6.73
C ILE A 88 3.63 19.73 -7.32
N LYS A 89 3.71 21.06 -7.18
CA LYS A 89 4.90 21.84 -7.60
C LYS A 89 6.15 21.40 -6.83
N LYS A 90 6.07 21.25 -5.51
CA LYS A 90 7.21 20.82 -4.67
C LYS A 90 7.67 19.41 -5.02
N LEU A 91 6.76 18.44 -5.13
CA LEU A 91 7.08 17.04 -5.45
C LEU A 91 7.84 16.89 -6.77
N LYS A 92 7.51 17.70 -7.78
CA LYS A 92 8.18 17.71 -9.09
C LYS A 92 9.47 18.54 -9.12
N SER A 93 9.82 19.24 -8.05
CA SER A 93 10.93 20.19 -8.08
C SER A 93 12.31 19.49 -8.08
N PRO A 94 13.31 20.07 -8.77
CA PRO A 94 14.70 19.58 -8.71
C PRO A 94 15.26 19.55 -7.29
N ARG A 95 14.79 20.45 -6.42
CA ARG A 95 15.18 20.51 -5.01
C ARG A 95 14.86 19.21 -4.27
N ILE A 96 13.68 18.63 -4.49
CA ILE A 96 13.30 17.35 -3.88
C ILE A 96 14.18 16.22 -4.42
N THR A 97 14.42 16.18 -5.74
CA THR A 97 15.33 15.18 -6.33
C THR A 97 16.73 15.27 -5.70
N ARG A 98 17.25 16.47 -5.44
CA ARG A 98 18.54 16.65 -4.76
C ARG A 98 18.51 16.13 -3.32
N LYS A 99 17.43 16.36 -2.56
CA LYS A 99 17.28 15.83 -1.19
C LYS A 99 17.20 14.31 -1.15
N LEU A 100 16.53 13.69 -2.12
CA LEU A 100 16.49 12.23 -2.24
C LEU A 100 17.87 11.63 -2.53
N LYS A 101 18.72 12.34 -3.29
CA LYS A 101 20.12 11.94 -3.50
C LYS A 101 20.96 11.93 -2.23
N GLU A 102 20.54 12.66 -1.19
CA GLU A 102 21.19 12.60 0.11
C GLU A 102 20.79 11.37 0.95
N ILE A 103 19.81 10.57 0.49
CA ILE A 103 19.43 9.27 1.07
C ILE A 103 20.08 8.13 0.27
N THR A 104 20.24 8.29 -1.04
CA THR A 104 20.84 7.28 -1.91
C THR A 104 21.48 7.87 -3.16
N ASP A 105 22.64 7.34 -3.55
CA ASP A 105 23.35 7.73 -4.79
C ASP A 105 22.86 6.98 -6.03
N SER A 106 22.03 5.94 -5.88
CA SER A 106 21.48 5.16 -7.00
C SER A 106 20.34 5.91 -7.69
N LYS A 107 20.34 5.88 -9.02
CA LYS A 107 19.24 6.41 -9.84
C LYS A 107 17.94 5.68 -9.54
N GLU A 108 17.96 4.36 -9.51
CA GLU A 108 16.82 3.50 -9.20
C GLU A 108 16.34 3.76 -7.77
N GLY A 109 17.26 3.94 -6.82
CA GLY A 109 16.94 4.29 -5.44
C GLY A 109 16.16 5.60 -5.34
N VAL A 110 16.61 6.64 -6.05
CA VAL A 110 15.90 7.93 -6.11
C VAL A 110 14.48 7.77 -6.68
N GLU A 111 14.29 6.96 -7.72
CA GLU A 111 12.96 6.70 -8.28
C GLU A 111 12.04 5.94 -7.31
N ILE A 112 12.57 4.95 -6.58
CA ILE A 112 11.81 4.26 -5.52
C ILE A 112 11.41 5.24 -4.42
N LEU A 113 12.34 6.08 -3.94
CA LEU A 113 12.07 7.09 -2.92
C LEU A 113 11.03 8.11 -3.37
N LYS A 114 11.03 8.52 -4.65
CA LYS A 114 9.99 9.40 -5.21
C LYS A 114 8.60 8.78 -5.11
N ILE A 115 8.47 7.49 -5.44
CA ILE A 115 7.18 6.78 -5.36
C ILE A 115 6.68 6.76 -3.90
N ILE A 116 7.56 6.41 -2.96
CA ILE A 116 7.22 6.37 -1.54
C ILE A 116 6.85 7.77 -1.03
N LEU A 117 7.65 8.78 -1.34
CA LEU A 117 7.41 10.18 -0.93
C LEU A 117 6.10 10.74 -1.50
N ASN A 118 5.84 10.54 -2.80
CA ASN A 118 4.60 10.96 -3.45
C ASN A 118 3.41 10.39 -2.69
N ARG A 119 3.45 9.10 -2.40
CA ARG A 119 2.38 8.43 -1.69
C ARG A 119 2.16 9.01 -0.29
N MET A 120 3.23 9.16 0.49
CA MET A 120 3.15 9.73 1.84
C MET A 120 2.52 11.12 1.84
N VAL A 121 2.93 11.98 0.91
CA VAL A 121 2.46 13.36 0.81
C VAL A 121 1.01 13.42 0.32
N LEU A 122 0.63 12.62 -0.68
CA LEU A 122 -0.75 12.56 -1.17
C LEU A 122 -1.71 12.05 -0.09
N GLU A 123 -1.31 11.05 0.70
CA GLU A 123 -2.12 10.57 1.83
C GLU A 123 -2.29 11.64 2.91
N ARG A 124 -1.30 12.51 3.13
CA ARG A 124 -1.43 13.66 4.05
C ARG A 124 -2.40 14.72 3.54
N LEU A 125 -2.54 14.88 2.22
CA LEU A 125 -3.59 15.68 1.58
C LEU A 125 -4.98 15.01 1.64
N GLY A 126 -5.10 13.82 2.25
CA GLY A 126 -6.35 13.08 2.30
C GLY A 126 -6.69 12.36 1.00
N ILE A 127 -5.78 12.35 0.02
CA ILE A 127 -5.95 11.61 -1.23
C ILE A 127 -5.63 10.14 -0.94
N LYS A 128 -6.64 9.29 -1.10
CA LYS A 128 -6.46 7.84 -1.00
C LYS A 128 -5.66 7.34 -2.20
N THR A 129 -4.51 6.74 -1.94
CA THR A 129 -3.63 6.20 -2.98
C THR A 129 -3.86 4.70 -3.21
N ARG A 130 -4.77 4.10 -2.43
CA ARG A 130 -5.06 2.67 -2.39
C ARG A 130 -6.50 2.41 -2.02
N ILE A 131 -6.96 1.22 -2.38
CA ILE A 131 -8.21 0.67 -1.90
C ILE A 131 -7.96 0.13 -0.50
N ASP A 132 -8.83 0.48 0.46
CA ASP A 132 -8.81 -0.10 1.80
C ASP A 132 -10.03 -0.99 2.02
N THR A 133 -9.89 -1.97 2.92
CA THR A 133 -10.96 -2.93 3.25
C THR A 133 -12.26 -2.23 3.65
N LYS A 134 -12.17 -1.12 4.41
CA LYS A 134 -13.32 -0.34 4.87
C LYS A 134 -14.11 0.30 3.73
N LEU A 135 -13.44 0.73 2.66
CA LEU A 135 -14.10 1.31 1.50
C LEU A 135 -14.94 0.26 0.76
N ILE A 136 -14.39 -0.94 0.62
CA ILE A 136 -15.11 -2.08 0.02
C ILE A 136 -16.32 -2.48 0.86
N ASP A 137 -16.14 -2.61 2.18
CA ASP A 137 -17.24 -3.01 3.07
C ASP A 137 -18.41 -2.02 2.97
N LYS A 138 -18.12 -0.72 3.00
CA LYS A 138 -19.13 0.34 2.81
C LYS A 138 -19.81 0.30 1.45
N TYR A 139 -19.09 -0.10 0.40
CA TYR A 139 -19.66 -0.20 -0.94
C TYR A 139 -20.66 -1.36 -1.01
N ILE A 140 -20.28 -2.53 -0.48
CA ILE A 140 -21.15 -3.72 -0.44
C ILE A 140 -22.39 -3.47 0.39
N GLU A 141 -22.24 -2.91 1.60
CA GLU A 141 -23.38 -2.58 2.48
C GLU A 141 -24.43 -1.74 1.74
N LYS A 142 -23.98 -0.74 0.97
CA LYS A 142 -24.87 0.13 0.20
C LYS A 142 -25.45 -0.57 -1.03
N ASP A 143 -24.68 -1.40 -1.73
CA ASP A 143 -25.16 -2.12 -2.90
C ASP A 143 -26.24 -3.16 -2.53
N VAL A 144 -26.05 -3.85 -1.40
CA VAL A 144 -27.05 -4.78 -0.84
C VAL A 144 -28.32 -4.05 -0.41
N LEU A 145 -28.20 -2.89 0.25
CA LEU A 145 -29.35 -2.07 0.64
C LEU A 145 -30.12 -1.45 -0.53
N ASN A 146 -29.46 -1.25 -1.68
CA ASN A 146 -30.09 -0.69 -2.88
C ASN A 146 -30.69 -1.76 -3.81
N LYS A 147 -30.45 -3.04 -3.54
CA LYS A 147 -30.96 -4.20 -4.32
C LYS A 147 -32.01 -5.01 -3.58
N GLY A 148 -32.31 -4.69 -2.32
CA GLY A 148 -33.43 -5.24 -1.54
C GLY A 148 -34.62 -4.31 -1.51
#